data_AF-A0A9D1STU9-F1
#
_entry.id   AF-A0A9D1STU9-F1
#
_cell.length_a   1.000
_cell.length_b   1.000
_cell.length_c   1.000
_cell.angle_alpha   90.00
_cell.angle_beta   90.00
_cell.angle_gamma   90.00
#
_symmetry.space_group_name_H-M   'P 1'
#
loop_
_entity.id
_entity.type
_entity.pdbx_description
1 polymer ?
#
loop_
_entity_poly.entity_id
_entity_poly.type
_entity_poly.pdbx_seq_one_letter_code
_entity_poly.pdbx_strand_id
1 'polypeptide(L)'
;MYLLLIYFLILVVPVAVMPRYIKSGSASPYRIVLYGTIGTAAAIVIVFMAASMSGQGIFAQISGMIETMAAELAKNPMVAETLGMASASQAERTKMLTQLYDNVFAVMPACLMILGLVVSYVEYIIISRIMARRFQVKRMPKFREFSWPGSAFMGVMGMYLISWVLTATGVFADNMVYMNMDMLFNFVFSIQGVSVVLMFCHMKRVPKAAGVVIAVVMWMIYVGRMALLIIGMFDLILGLKRRIKGR
;
A
#
# COMPACT_ATOMS: atom_id res chain seq x y z
N MET A 1 6.51 2.29 21.28
CA MET A 1 7.92 2.35 20.78
C MET A 1 8.10 1.63 19.45
N TYR A 2 7.49 0.45 19.23
CA TYR A 2 7.64 -0.32 17.99
C TYR A 2 7.15 0.38 16.71
N LEU A 3 6.05 1.14 16.76
CA LEU A 3 5.57 1.90 15.60
C LEU A 3 6.58 2.96 15.13
N LEU A 4 7.21 3.69 16.06
CA LEU A 4 8.26 4.65 15.72
C LEU A 4 9.48 3.96 15.08
N LEU A 5 9.86 2.80 15.60
CA LEU A 5 10.91 1.98 15.00
C LEU A 5 10.53 1.53 13.59
N ILE A 6 9.28 1.10 13.35
CA ILE A 6 8.79 0.74 12.02
C ILE A 6 8.88 1.94 11.06
N TYR A 7 8.41 3.12 11.47
CA TYR A 7 8.51 4.33 10.63
C TYR A 7 9.97 4.71 10.33
N PHE A 8 10.86 4.56 11.32
CA PHE A 8 12.29 4.77 11.12
C PHE A 8 12.88 3.76 10.11
N LEU A 9 12.53 2.48 10.23
CA LEU A 9 12.99 1.44 9.30
C LEU A 9 12.46 1.66 7.88
N ILE A 10 11.22 2.13 7.73
CA ILE A 10 10.64 2.49 6.44
C ILE A 10 11.50 3.52 5.69
N LEU A 11 12.11 4.45 6.42
CA LEU A 11 12.95 5.51 5.87
C LEU A 11 14.43 5.09 5.73
N VAL A 12 14.95 4.27 6.64
CA VAL A 12 16.39 3.94 6.65
C VAL A 12 16.74 2.76 5.75
N VAL A 13 15.88 1.74 5.70
CA VAL A 13 16.19 0.50 4.97
C VAL A 13 16.36 0.73 3.47
N PRO A 14 15.50 1.48 2.76
CA PRO A 14 15.70 1.67 1.34
C PRO A 14 16.95 2.54 1.04
N VAL A 15 17.25 3.54 1.88
CA VAL A 15 18.52 4.31 1.83
C VAL A 15 19.74 3.40 1.97
N ALA A 16 19.69 2.37 2.81
CA ALA A 16 20.79 1.42 2.97
C ALA A 16 20.92 0.46 1.77
N VAL A 17 19.80 0.00 1.20
CA VAL A 17 19.77 -1.06 0.18
C VAL A 17 19.99 -0.52 -1.23
N MET A 18 19.33 0.56 -1.61
CA MET A 18 19.26 1.03 -3.02
C MET A 18 20.57 1.55 -3.61
N PRO A 19 21.46 2.30 -2.89
CA PRO A 19 22.64 2.92 -3.50
C PRO A 19 23.59 1.95 -4.20
N ARG A 20 23.76 0.74 -3.65
CA ARG A 20 24.60 -0.31 -4.26
C ARG A 20 24.12 -0.66 -5.66
N TYR A 21 22.81 -0.87 -5.83
CA TYR A 21 22.21 -1.24 -7.11
C TYR A 21 22.09 -0.06 -8.08
N ILE A 22 21.91 1.15 -7.56
CA ILE A 22 21.93 2.38 -8.37
C ILE A 22 23.31 2.55 -8.99
N LYS A 23 24.39 2.39 -8.19
CA LYS A 23 25.77 2.53 -8.65
C LYS A 23 26.18 1.44 -9.64
N SER A 24 25.79 0.19 -9.41
CA SER A 24 26.15 -0.93 -10.31
C SER A 24 25.41 -0.86 -11.65
N GLY A 25 24.26 -0.18 -11.72
CA GLY A 25 23.40 -0.14 -12.90
C GLY A 25 22.79 -1.51 -13.28
N SER A 26 22.91 -2.51 -12.41
CA SER A 26 22.57 -3.92 -12.71
C SER A 26 21.08 -4.21 -12.78
N ALA A 27 20.23 -3.31 -12.28
CA ALA A 27 18.78 -3.47 -12.26
C ALA A 27 18.06 -2.25 -12.82
N SER A 28 16.80 -2.43 -13.22
CA SER A 28 15.93 -1.31 -13.60
C SER A 28 15.50 -0.51 -12.36
N PRO A 29 15.21 0.79 -12.50
CA PRO A 29 14.74 1.64 -11.40
C PRO A 29 13.63 1.01 -10.54
N TYR A 30 12.60 0.46 -11.17
CA TYR A 30 11.48 -0.19 -10.47
C TYR A 30 11.90 -1.45 -9.70
N ARG A 31 12.86 -2.24 -10.21
CA ARG A 31 13.39 -3.40 -9.47
C ARG A 31 14.18 -2.97 -8.24
N ILE A 32 14.92 -1.87 -8.33
CA ILE A 32 15.67 -1.33 -7.19
C ILE A 32 14.72 -0.85 -6.09
N VAL A 33 13.62 -0.18 -6.46
CA VAL A 33 12.55 0.19 -5.51
C VAL A 33 11.99 -1.06 -4.84
N LEU A 34 11.71 -2.13 -5.60
CA LEU A 34 11.24 -3.39 -5.02
C LEU A 34 12.24 -4.01 -4.04
N TYR A 35 13.54 -3.94 -4.29
CA TYR A 35 14.54 -4.41 -3.31
C TYR A 35 14.49 -3.61 -2.01
N GLY A 36 14.31 -2.29 -2.10
CA GLY A 36 14.07 -1.43 -0.94
C GLY A 36 12.81 -1.84 -0.18
N THR A 37 11.68 -1.99 -0.89
CA THR A 37 10.40 -2.40 -0.31
C THR A 37 10.45 -3.77 0.35
N ILE A 38 11.07 -4.77 -0.29
CA ILE A 38 11.23 -6.12 0.26
C ILE A 38 12.12 -6.08 1.52
N GLY A 39 13.21 -5.32 1.48
CA GLY A 39 14.06 -5.11 2.66
C GLY A 39 13.29 -4.49 3.82
N THR A 40 12.49 -3.46 3.54
CA THR A 40 11.63 -2.81 4.54
C THR A 40 10.59 -3.77 5.09
N ALA A 41 9.92 -4.55 4.22
CA ALA A 41 8.94 -5.54 4.64
C ALA A 41 9.57 -6.61 5.56
N ALA A 42 10.74 -7.12 5.21
CA ALA A 42 11.49 -8.06 6.05
C ALA A 42 11.84 -7.46 7.42
N ALA A 43 12.32 -6.22 7.45
CA ALA A 43 12.64 -5.52 8.70
C ALA A 43 11.39 -5.31 9.58
N ILE A 44 10.26 -4.96 8.97
CA ILE A 44 8.97 -4.82 9.67
C ILE A 44 8.53 -6.16 10.27
N VAL A 45 8.60 -7.25 9.51
CA VAL A 45 8.28 -8.61 10.01
C VAL A 45 9.14 -8.97 11.21
N ILE A 46 10.45 -8.69 11.16
CA ILE A 46 11.36 -8.93 12.30
C ILE A 46 10.91 -8.14 13.53
N VAL A 47 10.50 -6.87 13.37
CA VAL A 47 9.99 -6.07 14.49
C VAL A 47 8.69 -6.63 15.05
N PHE A 48 7.76 -7.08 14.19
CA PHE A 48 6.53 -7.73 14.65
C PHE A 48 6.83 -9.01 15.43
N MET A 49 7.75 -9.84 14.95
CA MET A 49 8.18 -11.06 15.67
C MET A 49 8.80 -10.70 17.02
N ALA A 50 9.74 -9.76 17.06
CA ALA A 50 10.37 -9.33 18.31
C ALA A 50 9.37 -8.75 19.31
N ALA A 51 8.38 -7.98 18.83
CA ALA A 51 7.32 -7.44 19.67
C ALA A 51 6.34 -8.51 20.18
N SER A 52 6.09 -9.58 19.40
CA SER A 52 5.28 -10.70 19.90
C SER A 52 5.97 -11.47 21.02
N MET A 53 7.31 -11.51 21.04
CA MET A 53 8.09 -12.21 22.06
C MET A 53 8.16 -11.46 23.40
N SER A 54 7.93 -10.14 23.42
CA SER A 54 8.02 -9.32 24.64
C SER A 54 6.78 -9.38 25.53
N GLY A 55 5.77 -10.19 25.19
CA GLY A 55 4.53 -10.37 25.96
C GLY A 55 3.50 -9.25 25.78
N GLN A 56 3.86 -8.14 25.14
CA GLN A 56 2.94 -7.07 24.73
C GLN A 56 3.11 -6.80 23.23
N GLY A 57 2.44 -7.62 22.41
CA GLY A 57 2.44 -7.45 20.96
C GLY A 57 1.91 -6.07 20.53
N ILE A 58 2.35 -5.62 19.35
CA ILE A 58 1.94 -4.31 18.78
C ILE A 58 0.41 -4.20 18.71
N PHE A 59 -0.27 -5.27 18.32
CA PHE A 59 -1.73 -5.30 18.25
C PHE A 59 -2.38 -5.11 19.62
N ALA A 60 -1.90 -5.80 20.66
CA ALA A 60 -2.45 -5.64 22.01
C ALA A 60 -2.27 -4.22 22.56
N GLN A 61 -1.11 -3.61 22.31
CA GLN A 61 -0.86 -2.21 22.68
C GLN A 61 -1.84 -1.25 22.00
N ILE A 62 -2.09 -1.47 20.72
CA ILE A 62 -2.99 -0.63 19.92
C ILE A 62 -4.45 -0.85 20.34
N SER A 63 -4.89 -2.09 20.52
CA SER A 63 -6.25 -2.40 20.98
C SER A 63 -6.58 -1.76 22.33
N GLY A 64 -5.65 -1.75 23.29
CA GLY A 64 -5.84 -1.04 24.56
C GLY A 64 -5.96 0.48 24.39
N MET A 65 -5.18 1.08 23.47
CA MET A 65 -5.32 2.51 23.15
C MET A 65 -6.65 2.81 22.47
N ILE A 66 -7.10 1.96 21.55
CA ILE A 66 -8.41 2.07 20.87
C ILE A 66 -9.53 2.01 21.89
N GLU A 67 -9.52 1.02 22.78
CA GLU A 67 -10.58 0.84 23.76
C GLU A 67 -10.71 2.07 24.65
N THR A 68 -9.57 2.63 25.08
CA THR A 68 -9.53 3.88 25.84
C THR A 68 -10.10 5.05 25.02
N MET A 69 -9.67 5.21 23.76
CA MET A 69 -10.16 6.27 22.88
C MET A 69 -11.66 6.13 22.57
N ALA A 70 -12.12 4.91 22.30
CA ALA A 70 -13.52 4.59 22.03
C ALA A 70 -14.41 4.85 23.24
N ALA A 71 -13.93 4.55 24.45
CA ALA A 71 -14.62 4.85 25.69
C ALA A 71 -14.77 6.37 25.91
N GLU A 72 -13.76 7.15 25.60
CA GLU A 72 -13.81 8.62 25.66
C GLU A 72 -14.73 9.21 24.57
N LEU A 73 -14.62 8.73 23.33
CA LEU A 73 -15.47 9.17 22.22
C LEU A 73 -16.94 8.83 22.45
N ALA A 74 -17.26 7.67 23.05
CA ALA A 74 -18.62 7.25 23.33
C ALA A 74 -19.37 8.16 24.33
N LYS A 75 -18.63 8.90 25.17
CA LYS A 75 -19.19 9.91 26.08
C LYS A 75 -19.61 11.19 25.35
N ASN A 76 -19.11 11.43 24.14
CA ASN A 76 -19.38 12.66 23.41
C ASN A 76 -20.75 12.60 22.70
N PRO A 77 -21.71 13.46 23.07
CA PRO A 77 -23.06 13.43 22.49
C PRO A 77 -23.06 13.74 20.99
N MET A 78 -22.14 14.58 20.50
CA MET A 78 -22.02 14.90 19.08
C MET A 78 -21.59 13.68 18.24
N VAL A 79 -20.74 12.82 18.79
CA VAL A 79 -20.33 11.57 18.13
C VAL A 79 -21.51 10.61 18.04
N ALA A 80 -22.30 10.50 19.11
CA ALA A 80 -23.49 9.66 19.13
C ALA A 80 -24.55 10.13 18.13
N GLU A 81 -24.76 11.45 18.01
CA GLU A 81 -25.70 12.02 17.06
C GLU A 81 -25.24 11.84 15.60
N THR A 82 -23.98 12.17 15.31
CA THR A 82 -23.41 12.11 13.95
C THR A 82 -23.39 10.70 13.39
N LEU A 83 -23.14 9.70 14.25
CA LEU A 83 -23.07 8.29 13.84
C LEU A 83 -24.42 7.55 13.95
N GLY A 84 -25.51 8.26 14.28
CA GLY A 84 -26.83 7.64 14.44
C GLY A 84 -26.94 6.68 15.63
N MET A 85 -26.10 6.85 16.65
CA MET A 85 -26.01 6.03 17.84
C MET A 85 -26.62 6.70 19.10
N ALA A 86 -27.40 7.78 18.92
CA ALA A 86 -27.99 8.54 20.03
C ALA A 86 -28.90 7.70 20.93
N SER A 87 -29.54 6.66 20.40
CA SER A 87 -30.37 5.71 21.16
C SER A 87 -29.59 4.54 21.78
N ALA A 88 -28.33 4.32 21.36
CA ALA A 88 -27.50 3.24 21.88
C ALA A 88 -26.96 3.58 23.27
N SER A 89 -26.80 2.57 24.12
CA SER A 89 -26.13 2.72 25.41
C SER A 89 -24.66 3.10 25.23
N GLN A 90 -24.05 3.68 26.26
CA GLN A 90 -22.62 4.04 26.21
C GLN A 90 -21.73 2.82 25.96
N ALA A 91 -22.06 1.67 26.55
CA ALA A 91 -21.33 0.41 26.34
C ALA A 91 -21.43 -0.08 24.88
N GLU A 92 -22.61 0.00 24.27
CA GLU A 92 -22.81 -0.35 22.86
C GLU A 92 -22.04 0.60 21.93
N ARG A 93 -22.06 1.90 22.21
CA ARG A 93 -21.29 2.90 21.46
C ARG A 93 -19.80 2.61 21.53
N THR A 94 -19.27 2.33 22.72
CA THR A 94 -17.85 1.97 22.89
C THR A 94 -17.53 0.72 22.09
N LYS A 95 -18.35 -0.33 22.17
CA LYS A 95 -18.15 -1.57 21.41
C LYS A 95 -18.15 -1.34 19.90
N MET A 96 -19.11 -0.57 19.38
CA MET A 96 -19.18 -0.25 17.95
C MET A 96 -17.96 0.57 17.50
N LEU A 97 -17.55 1.57 18.27
CA LEU A 97 -16.36 2.37 17.98
C LEU A 97 -15.08 1.50 18.00
N THR A 98 -14.92 0.64 19.00
CA THR A 98 -13.80 -0.30 19.08
C THR A 98 -13.75 -1.21 17.85
N GLN A 99 -14.88 -1.79 17.45
CA GLN A 99 -14.97 -2.65 16.25
C GLN A 99 -14.63 -1.90 14.96
N LEU A 100 -15.04 -0.63 14.83
CA LEU A 100 -14.68 0.20 13.68
C LEU A 100 -13.15 0.38 13.60
N TYR A 101 -12.51 0.69 14.72
CA TYR A 101 -11.06 0.84 14.76
C TYR A 101 -10.33 -0.50 14.52
N ASP A 102 -10.77 -1.60 15.14
CA ASP A 102 -10.16 -2.93 14.95
C ASP A 102 -10.11 -3.32 13.46
N ASN A 103 -11.15 -3.02 12.69
CA ASN A 103 -11.17 -3.24 11.24
C ASN A 103 -10.15 -2.38 10.48
N VAL A 104 -9.92 -1.13 10.90
CA VAL A 104 -8.89 -0.27 10.30
C VAL A 104 -7.49 -0.80 10.63
N PHE A 105 -7.28 -1.31 11.83
CA PHE A 105 -6.00 -1.85 12.26
C PHE A 105 -5.71 -3.24 11.69
N ALA A 106 -6.74 -4.01 11.35
CA ALA A 106 -6.60 -5.28 10.65
C ALA A 106 -5.82 -5.14 9.33
N VAL A 107 -5.92 -4.01 8.62
CA VAL A 107 -5.19 -3.74 7.37
C VAL A 107 -3.88 -2.97 7.55
N MET A 108 -3.45 -2.73 8.80
CA MET A 108 -2.19 -2.02 9.09
C MET A 108 -0.98 -2.63 8.39
N PRO A 109 -0.76 -3.96 8.39
CA PRO A 109 0.40 -4.54 7.71
C PRO A 109 0.49 -4.14 6.22
N ALA A 110 -0.63 -4.21 5.51
CA ALA A 110 -0.73 -3.77 4.11
C ALA A 110 -0.44 -2.27 3.97
N CYS A 111 -0.98 -1.42 4.85
CA CYS A 111 -0.70 0.02 4.87
C CYS A 111 0.81 0.30 5.03
N LEU A 112 1.47 -0.40 5.95
CA LEU A 112 2.91 -0.26 6.19
C LEU A 112 3.74 -0.70 4.98
N MET A 113 3.34 -1.78 4.30
CA MET A 113 3.99 -2.22 3.07
C MET A 113 3.81 -1.22 1.93
N ILE A 114 2.60 -0.66 1.75
CA ILE A 114 2.31 0.38 0.77
C ILE A 114 3.13 1.63 1.07
N LEU A 115 3.20 2.05 2.33
CA LEU A 115 4.02 3.18 2.75
C LEU A 115 5.50 2.93 2.47
N GLY A 116 6.01 1.74 2.79
CA GLY A 116 7.37 1.33 2.46
C GLY A 116 7.67 1.40 0.96
N LEU A 117 6.72 1.00 0.12
CA LEU A 117 6.83 1.09 -1.34
C LEU A 117 6.88 2.54 -1.81
N VAL A 118 5.98 3.40 -1.32
CA VAL A 118 5.93 4.82 -1.68
C VAL A 118 7.21 5.53 -1.24
N VAL A 119 7.68 5.29 -0.02
CA VAL A 119 8.92 5.85 0.51
C VAL A 119 10.11 5.37 -0.32
N SER A 120 10.22 4.07 -0.60
CA SER A 120 11.29 3.52 -1.45
C SER A 120 11.28 4.15 -2.85
N TYR A 121 10.11 4.40 -3.42
CA TYR A 121 9.96 5.06 -4.72
C TYR A 121 10.47 6.50 -4.70
N VAL A 122 10.08 7.28 -3.68
CA VAL A 122 10.52 8.67 -3.51
C VAL A 122 12.02 8.75 -3.24
N GLU A 123 12.53 7.91 -2.35
CA GLU A 123 13.95 7.84 -2.01
C GLU A 123 14.80 7.47 -3.21
N TYR A 124 14.35 6.54 -4.07
CA TYR A 124 15.05 6.24 -5.31
C TYR A 124 15.25 7.50 -6.17
N ILE A 125 14.20 8.33 -6.32
CA ILE A 125 14.28 9.57 -7.10
C ILE A 125 15.30 10.53 -6.50
N ILE A 126 15.30 10.68 -5.17
CA ILE A 126 16.22 11.56 -4.45
C ILE A 126 17.66 11.03 -4.56
N ILE A 127 17.91 9.78 -4.18
CA ILE A 127 19.22 9.14 -4.16
C ILE A 127 19.82 9.12 -5.57
N SER A 128 19.07 8.67 -6.57
CA SER A 128 19.57 8.65 -7.96
C SER A 128 19.91 10.05 -8.45
N ARG A 129 19.14 11.09 -8.11
CA ARG A 129 19.47 12.48 -8.47
C ARG A 129 20.76 12.97 -7.80
N ILE A 130 20.99 12.63 -6.53
CA ILE A 130 22.22 12.99 -5.81
C ILE A 130 23.42 12.25 -6.43
N MET A 131 23.29 10.96 -6.68
CA MET A 131 24.35 10.11 -7.24
C MET A 131 24.67 10.42 -8.70
N ALA A 132 23.72 10.93 -9.48
CA ALA A 132 23.92 11.37 -10.87
C ALA A 132 25.01 12.43 -11.02
N ARG A 133 25.39 13.13 -9.94
CA ARG A 133 26.48 14.11 -9.95
C ARG A 133 27.87 13.46 -10.06
N ARG A 134 27.99 12.18 -9.73
CA ARG A 134 29.28 11.45 -9.66
C ARG A 134 29.32 10.15 -10.45
N PHE A 135 28.16 9.57 -10.75
CA PHE A 135 28.05 8.28 -11.43
C PHE A 135 27.00 8.34 -12.55
N GLN A 136 27.18 7.48 -13.56
CA GLN A 136 26.13 7.22 -14.55
C GLN A 136 25.01 6.41 -13.88
N VAL A 137 23.83 7.01 -13.77
CA VAL A 137 22.67 6.39 -13.09
C VAL A 137 21.45 6.37 -14.00
N LYS A 138 20.71 5.26 -13.97
CA LYS A 138 19.41 5.16 -14.65
C LYS A 138 18.40 6.02 -13.88
N ARG A 139 17.78 7.00 -14.55
CA ARG A 139 16.72 7.81 -13.94
C ARG A 139 15.40 7.05 -13.91
N MET A 140 14.55 7.37 -12.93
CA MET A 140 13.20 6.82 -12.86
C MET A 140 12.43 7.18 -14.14
N PRO A 141 11.80 6.20 -14.83
CA PRO A 141 10.97 6.47 -15.99
C PRO A 141 9.74 7.29 -15.61
N LYS A 142 9.06 7.85 -16.61
CA LYS A 142 7.81 8.59 -16.39
C LYS A 142 6.75 7.61 -15.86
N PHE A 143 5.97 8.02 -14.86
CA PHE A 143 4.99 7.14 -14.22
C PHE A 143 3.94 6.53 -15.19
N ARG A 144 3.60 7.21 -16.29
CA ARG A 144 2.76 6.66 -17.37
C ARG A 144 3.33 5.39 -18.04
N GLU A 145 4.64 5.18 -17.93
CA GLU A 145 5.34 3.99 -18.47
C GLU A 145 5.50 2.89 -17.43
N PHE A 146 5.10 3.14 -16.18
CA PHE A 146 5.09 2.16 -15.12
C PHE A 146 4.29 0.92 -15.55
N SER A 147 4.84 -0.26 -15.32
CA SER A 147 4.07 -1.49 -15.42
C SER A 147 4.60 -2.48 -14.40
N TRP A 148 3.69 -3.12 -13.68
CA TRP A 148 4.04 -4.33 -12.95
C TRP A 148 4.55 -5.42 -13.90
N PRO A 149 5.39 -6.35 -13.41
CA PRO A 149 5.78 -7.53 -14.17
C PRO A 149 4.54 -8.31 -14.64
N GLY A 150 4.60 -8.92 -15.82
CA GLY A 150 3.48 -9.72 -16.34
C GLY A 150 3.08 -10.89 -15.43
N SER A 151 4.02 -11.40 -14.63
CA SER A 151 3.77 -12.42 -13.62
C SER A 151 3.09 -11.91 -12.35
N ALA A 152 2.90 -10.60 -12.16
CA ALA A 152 2.32 -10.04 -10.94
C ALA A 152 0.89 -10.51 -10.70
N PHE A 153 0.08 -10.67 -11.77
CA PHE A 153 -1.27 -11.23 -11.65
C PHE A 153 -1.25 -12.68 -11.14
N MET A 154 -0.35 -13.51 -11.67
CA MET A 154 -0.17 -14.89 -11.18
C MET A 154 0.32 -14.92 -9.74
N GLY A 155 1.24 -14.03 -9.36
CA GLY A 155 1.71 -13.90 -7.98
C GLY A 155 0.59 -13.55 -7.01
N VAL A 156 -0.27 -12.60 -7.39
CA VAL A 156 -1.48 -12.24 -6.63
C VAL A 156 -2.45 -13.41 -6.53
N MET A 157 -2.73 -14.09 -7.64
CA MET A 157 -3.65 -15.23 -7.65
C MET A 157 -3.12 -16.36 -6.76
N GLY A 158 -1.80 -16.60 -6.78
CA GLY A 158 -1.12 -17.51 -5.88
C GLY A 158 -1.25 -17.10 -4.42
N MET A 159 -1.09 -15.81 -4.08
CA MET A 159 -1.31 -15.31 -2.72
C MET A 159 -2.73 -15.58 -2.22
N TYR A 160 -3.75 -15.29 -3.04
CA TYR A 160 -5.15 -15.60 -2.68
C TYR A 160 -5.39 -17.10 -2.50
N LEU A 161 -4.82 -17.94 -3.36
CA LEU A 161 -4.94 -19.39 -3.24
C LEU A 161 -4.28 -19.92 -1.96
N ILE A 162 -3.08 -19.42 -1.63
CA ILE A 162 -2.39 -19.75 -0.38
C ILE A 162 -3.20 -19.30 0.82
N SER A 163 -3.74 -18.08 0.80
CA SER A 163 -4.60 -17.58 1.88
C SER A 163 -5.83 -18.47 2.07
N TRP A 164 -6.46 -18.88 0.97
CA TRP A 164 -7.62 -19.78 1.02
C TRP A 164 -7.31 -21.14 1.61
N VAL A 165 -6.19 -21.75 1.22
CA VAL A 165 -5.74 -23.02 1.82
C VAL A 165 -5.46 -22.84 3.32
N LEU A 166 -4.76 -21.78 3.72
CA LEU A 166 -4.38 -21.56 5.12
C LEU A 166 -5.56 -21.21 6.04
N THR A 167 -6.58 -20.52 5.50
CA THR A 167 -7.85 -20.32 6.22
C THR A 167 -8.62 -21.64 6.34
N ALA A 168 -8.64 -22.47 5.29
CA ALA A 168 -9.31 -23.78 5.33
C ALA A 168 -8.68 -24.74 6.35
N THR A 169 -7.37 -24.64 6.61
CA THR A 169 -6.69 -25.43 7.66
C THR A 169 -6.91 -24.90 9.08
N GLY A 170 -7.66 -23.80 9.26
CA GLY A 170 -7.88 -23.16 10.57
C GLY A 170 -6.64 -22.45 11.14
N VAL A 171 -5.56 -22.33 10.36
CA VAL A 171 -4.32 -21.64 10.77
C VAL A 171 -4.56 -20.13 10.88
N PHE A 172 -5.40 -19.60 9.99
CA PHE A 172 -5.94 -18.24 10.09
C PHE A 172 -7.44 -18.32 10.40
N ALA A 173 -7.79 -18.07 11.65
CA ALA A 173 -9.19 -18.05 12.10
C ALA A 173 -9.96 -16.79 11.61
N ASP A 174 -9.23 -15.73 11.25
CA ASP A 174 -9.80 -14.42 10.94
C ASP A 174 -9.58 -13.98 9.47
N ASN A 175 -10.49 -13.12 9.00
CA ASN A 175 -10.44 -12.49 7.68
C ASN A 175 -9.27 -11.49 7.50
N MET A 176 -8.41 -11.29 8.50
CA MET A 176 -7.35 -10.28 8.47
C MET A 176 -6.37 -10.49 7.31
N VAL A 177 -6.00 -11.74 7.00
CA VAL A 177 -5.09 -12.02 5.88
C VAL A 177 -5.72 -11.61 4.55
N TYR A 178 -7.00 -11.93 4.35
CA TYR A 178 -7.75 -11.52 3.17
C TYR A 178 -7.86 -10.01 3.05
N MET A 179 -8.15 -9.29 4.14
CA MET A 179 -8.25 -7.82 4.12
C MET A 179 -6.93 -7.17 3.70
N ASN A 180 -5.79 -7.68 4.18
CA ASN A 180 -4.47 -7.17 3.77
C ASN A 180 -4.17 -7.48 2.31
N MET A 181 -4.48 -8.69 1.84
CA MET A 181 -4.30 -9.07 0.44
C MET A 181 -5.17 -8.23 -0.49
N ASP A 182 -6.44 -8.02 -0.12
CA ASP A 182 -7.36 -7.17 -0.88
C ASP A 182 -6.84 -5.74 -0.95
N MET A 183 -6.36 -5.18 0.15
CA MET A 183 -5.79 -3.83 0.15
C MET A 183 -4.56 -3.70 -0.74
N LEU A 184 -3.62 -4.64 -0.67
CA LEU A 184 -2.43 -4.66 -1.53
C LEU A 184 -2.81 -4.82 -3.01
N PHE A 185 -3.75 -5.73 -3.31
CA PHE A 185 -4.27 -5.95 -4.64
C PHE A 185 -4.88 -4.68 -5.22
N ASN A 186 -5.84 -4.09 -4.50
CA ASN A 186 -6.51 -2.87 -4.89
C ASN A 186 -5.49 -1.77 -5.18
N PHE A 187 -4.48 -1.59 -4.31
CA PHE A 187 -3.44 -0.60 -4.49
C PHE A 187 -2.60 -0.86 -5.75
N VAL A 188 -2.05 -2.06 -5.90
CA VAL A 188 -1.19 -2.47 -7.02
C VAL A 188 -1.89 -2.26 -8.36
N PHE A 189 -3.12 -2.79 -8.51
CA PHE A 189 -3.84 -2.69 -9.78
C PHE A 189 -4.39 -1.29 -10.04
N SER A 190 -4.84 -0.57 -9.03
CA SER A 190 -5.27 0.83 -9.22
C SER A 190 -4.11 1.72 -9.65
N ILE A 191 -2.90 1.52 -9.10
CA ILE A 191 -1.68 2.22 -9.53
C ILE A 191 -1.32 1.91 -11.01
N GLN A 192 -1.48 0.65 -11.43
CA GLN A 192 -1.35 0.27 -12.84
C GLN A 192 -2.40 1.00 -13.70
N GLY A 193 -3.65 1.06 -13.24
CA GLY A 193 -4.74 1.78 -13.89
C GLY A 193 -4.44 3.26 -14.08
N VAL A 194 -3.92 3.93 -13.05
CA VAL A 194 -3.50 5.34 -13.14
C VAL A 194 -2.45 5.51 -14.22
N SER A 195 -1.47 4.60 -14.29
CA SER A 195 -0.44 4.63 -15.33
C SER A 195 -1.05 4.54 -16.74
N VAL A 196 -2.08 3.71 -16.94
CA VAL A 196 -2.82 3.60 -18.23
C VAL A 196 -3.57 4.89 -18.55
N VAL A 197 -4.29 5.46 -17.59
CA VAL A 197 -5.02 6.73 -17.77
C VAL A 197 -4.05 7.84 -18.20
N LEU A 198 -2.92 7.97 -17.52
CA LEU A 198 -1.91 8.98 -17.86
C LEU A 198 -1.26 8.73 -19.24
N MET A 199 -1.07 7.47 -19.65
CA MET A 199 -0.63 7.13 -20.99
C MET A 199 -1.66 7.55 -22.04
N PHE A 200 -2.94 7.27 -21.79
CA PHE A 200 -4.03 7.64 -22.68
C PHE A 200 -4.16 9.17 -22.83
N CYS A 201 -4.14 9.91 -21.71
CA CYS A 201 -4.13 11.38 -21.73
C CYS A 201 -2.95 11.92 -22.53
N HIS A 202 -1.76 11.36 -22.34
CA HIS A 202 -0.57 11.78 -23.09
C HIS A 202 -0.74 11.59 -24.60
N MET A 203 -1.31 10.47 -25.03
CA MET A 203 -1.53 10.21 -26.46
C MET A 203 -2.59 11.09 -27.06
N LYS A 204 -3.65 11.39 -26.31
CA LYS A 204 -4.67 12.37 -26.70
C LYS A 204 -4.20 13.82 -26.59
N ARG A 205 -2.91 14.05 -26.29
CA ARG A 205 -2.31 15.38 -26.11
C ARG A 205 -3.01 16.23 -25.04
N VAL A 206 -3.65 15.58 -24.07
CA VAL A 206 -4.24 16.24 -22.90
C VAL A 206 -3.11 16.86 -22.07
N PRO A 207 -3.25 18.11 -21.58
CA PRO A 207 -2.24 18.72 -20.73
C PRO A 207 -1.88 17.84 -19.53
N LYS A 208 -0.60 17.80 -19.16
CA LYS A 208 -0.10 16.91 -18.08
C LYS A 208 -0.85 17.13 -16.77
N ALA A 209 -1.08 18.40 -16.41
CA ALA A 209 -1.80 18.76 -15.19
C ALA A 209 -3.23 18.21 -15.21
N ALA A 210 -3.96 18.37 -16.32
CA ALA A 210 -5.30 17.84 -16.47
C ALA A 210 -5.33 16.30 -16.37
N GLY A 211 -4.36 15.60 -16.99
CA GLY A 211 -4.25 14.15 -16.84
C GLY A 211 -4.02 13.69 -15.40
N VAL A 212 -3.20 14.41 -14.63
CA VAL A 212 -2.99 14.14 -13.20
C VAL A 212 -4.27 14.41 -12.40
N VAL A 213 -4.96 15.52 -12.65
CA VAL A 213 -6.24 15.84 -11.99
C VAL A 213 -7.27 14.74 -12.25
N ILE A 214 -7.43 14.29 -13.49
CA ILE A 214 -8.34 13.18 -13.85
C ILE A 214 -8.00 11.92 -13.05
N ALA A 215 -6.73 11.53 -13.02
CA ALA A 215 -6.29 10.36 -12.26
C ALA A 215 -6.58 10.49 -10.75
N VAL A 216 -6.34 11.66 -10.16
CA VAL A 216 -6.62 11.93 -8.75
C VAL A 216 -8.13 11.88 -8.47
N VAL A 217 -8.95 12.52 -9.30
CA VAL A 217 -10.41 12.47 -9.15
C VAL A 217 -10.90 11.03 -9.24
N MET A 218 -10.44 10.27 -10.25
CA MET A 218 -10.80 8.85 -10.37
C MET A 218 -10.39 8.05 -9.12
N TRP A 219 -9.22 8.30 -8.54
CA TRP A 219 -8.77 7.62 -7.33
C TRP A 219 -9.65 7.91 -6.11
N MET A 220 -10.12 9.15 -5.98
CA MET A 220 -10.88 9.61 -4.80
C MET A 220 -12.34 9.13 -4.80
N ILE A 221 -12.95 8.93 -5.97
CA ILE A 221 -14.33 8.44 -6.07
C ILE A 221 -14.37 6.91 -6.16
N TYR A 222 -15.37 6.28 -5.54
CA TYR A 222 -15.48 4.81 -5.51
C TYR A 222 -15.55 4.19 -6.92
N VAL A 223 -16.43 4.72 -7.78
CA VAL A 223 -16.61 4.23 -9.16
C VAL A 223 -15.34 4.40 -10.00
N GLY A 224 -14.64 5.52 -9.82
CA GLY A 224 -13.39 5.82 -10.50
C GLY A 224 -12.27 4.87 -10.06
N ARG A 225 -12.17 4.56 -8.77
CA ARG A 225 -11.19 3.62 -8.23
C ARG A 225 -11.43 2.21 -8.77
N MET A 226 -12.70 1.79 -8.85
CA MET A 226 -13.09 0.53 -9.48
C MET A 226 -12.70 0.50 -10.97
N ALA A 227 -12.93 1.59 -11.70
CA ALA A 227 -12.49 1.70 -13.09
C ALA A 227 -10.96 1.61 -13.23
N LEU A 228 -10.19 2.27 -12.36
CA LEU A 228 -8.72 2.18 -12.34
C LEU A 228 -8.25 0.75 -12.09
N LEU A 229 -8.83 0.06 -11.11
CA LEU A 229 -8.51 -1.33 -10.81
C LEU A 229 -8.72 -2.23 -12.04
N ILE A 230 -9.91 -2.16 -12.66
CA ILE A 230 -10.26 -2.97 -13.82
C ILE A 230 -9.33 -2.67 -15.00
N ILE A 231 -9.09 -1.39 -15.31
CA ILE A 231 -8.18 -0.99 -16.39
C ILE A 231 -6.76 -1.48 -16.11
N GLY A 232 -6.30 -1.39 -14.86
CA GLY A 232 -4.98 -1.86 -14.45
C GLY A 232 -4.82 -3.37 -14.62
N MET A 233 -5.82 -4.15 -14.24
CA MET A 233 -5.84 -5.61 -14.47
C MET A 233 -5.78 -5.93 -15.96
N PHE A 234 -6.64 -5.31 -16.78
CA PHE A 234 -6.64 -5.54 -18.22
C PHE A 234 -5.33 -5.13 -18.89
N ASP A 235 -4.70 -4.05 -18.45
CA ASP A 235 -3.39 -3.67 -18.97
C ASP A 235 -2.31 -4.71 -18.66
N LEU A 236 -2.36 -5.34 -17.47
CA LEU A 236 -1.42 -6.39 -17.13
C LEU A 236 -1.63 -7.66 -17.98
N ILE A 237 -2.89 -8.09 -18.14
CA ILE A 237 -3.25 -9.33 -18.84
C ILE A 237 -3.11 -9.17 -20.36
N LEU A 238 -3.65 -8.09 -20.93
CA LEU A 238 -3.77 -7.88 -22.38
C LEU A 238 -2.67 -6.98 -22.96
N GLY A 239 -1.90 -6.28 -22.11
CA GLY A 239 -0.88 -5.34 -22.53
C GLY A 239 -1.47 -4.09 -23.20
N LEU A 240 -2.50 -3.48 -22.61
CA LEU A 240 -3.21 -2.33 -23.21
C LEU A 240 -2.25 -1.21 -23.64
N LYS A 241 -1.32 -0.78 -22.78
CA LYS A 241 -0.32 0.26 -23.11
C LYS A 241 0.58 -0.12 -24.28
N ARG A 242 0.90 -1.40 -24.47
CA ARG A 242 1.70 -1.88 -25.62
C ARG A 242 0.91 -1.75 -26.92
N ARG A 243 -0.36 -2.16 -26.91
CA ARG A 243 -1.26 -2.04 -28.08
C ARG A 243 -1.55 -0.59 -28.43
N ILE A 244 -1.69 0.25 -27.41
CA ILE A 244 -1.93 1.68 -27.53
C ILE A 244 -0.71 2.40 -28.13
N LYS A 245 0.53 2.06 -27.76
CA LYS A 245 1.75 2.64 -28.36
C LYS A 245 2.09 2.15 -29.77
N GLY A 246 1.60 0.96 -30.15
CA GLY A 246 1.84 0.35 -31.45
C GLY A 246 0.89 0.80 -32.57
N ARG A 247 0.02 1.77 -32.28
CA ARG A 247 -0.86 2.49 -33.21
C ARG A 247 -0.55 3.98 -33.13
#